data_AF-A0A1V5M023-F1
#
_entry.id   AF-A0A1V5M023-F1
#
_cell.length_a   1.000
_cell.length_b   1.000
_cell.length_c   1.000
_cell.angle_alpha   90.00
_cell.angle_beta   90.00
_cell.angle_gamma   90.00
#
_symmetry.space_group_name_H-M   'P 1'
#
loop_
_entity.id
_entity.type
_entity.pdbx_description
1 polymer ?
#
loop_
_entity_poly.entity_id
_entity_poly.type
_entity_poly.pdbx_seq_one_letter_code
_entity_poly.pdbx_strand_id
1 'polypeptide(L)'
;MDVIIEGQIGTGNQDEKMSDLVSTMVELKNCATPVLRINDQNSDLSGRILFSQGGFILGAKLGMTGESGYEAVRKLLAIEVGNYAILDPARKPTTELNQALWLSADRVQAALPHLPQSPDSLIDKPDSDGNQAAYPRSKTGQIDLAGQIAAMTSPKSDSEIEALMKGRSGPEQRQTTAANSASRRYNQSNWRLIKFVLQMGLGLGLCYLMMTNSSAMWDGTVKICKSFGFDVENNALFSGFQSSMENWGKQKAQELKQKKNARKNNK
;
A
#
# COMPACT_ATOMS: atom_id res chain seq x y z
N MET A 1 -10.75 -0.63 6.66
CA MET A 1 -10.08 0.62 6.26
C MET A 1 -9.67 1.16 7.59
N ASP A 2 -8.37 1.18 7.82
CA ASP A 2 -7.85 1.58 9.11
C ASP A 2 -7.60 3.08 9.04
N VAL A 3 -7.94 3.78 10.11
CA VAL A 3 -7.71 5.22 10.16
C VAL A 3 -6.28 5.46 10.57
N ILE A 4 -5.55 6.21 9.75
CA ILE A 4 -4.15 6.56 10.00
C ILE A 4 -4.07 7.82 10.85
N ILE A 5 -4.82 8.86 10.43
CA ILE A 5 -4.82 10.19 11.04
C ILE A 5 -6.26 10.71 11.02
N GLU A 6 -6.70 11.34 12.11
CA GLU A 6 -7.95 12.09 12.19
C GLU A 6 -7.65 13.49 12.71
N GLY A 7 -8.39 14.48 12.23
CA GLY A 7 -8.21 15.85 12.66
C GLY A 7 -9.36 16.77 12.23
N GLN A 8 -9.19 18.06 12.52
CA GLN A 8 -10.13 19.10 12.19
C GLN A 8 -9.42 20.25 11.48
N ILE A 9 -10.08 20.77 10.44
CA ILE A 9 -9.65 21.93 9.66
C ILE A 9 -10.31 23.15 10.29
N GLY A 10 -9.52 24.19 10.60
CA GLY A 10 -10.03 25.53 10.90
C GLY A 10 -10.61 25.77 12.30
N THR A 11 -10.54 24.83 13.24
CA THR A 11 -10.97 25.05 14.63
C THR A 11 -9.82 25.53 15.53
N GLY A 12 -9.62 26.85 15.57
CA GLY A 12 -9.20 27.71 16.71
C GLY A 12 -7.99 27.38 17.62
N ASN A 13 -7.42 26.17 17.59
CA ASN A 13 -6.30 25.73 18.42
C ASN A 13 -5.23 24.94 17.64
N GLN A 14 -5.56 24.44 16.45
CA GLN A 14 -4.61 23.88 15.48
C GLN A 14 -5.03 24.36 14.09
N ASP A 15 -4.33 25.36 13.55
CA ASP A 15 -4.58 25.91 12.21
C ASP A 15 -4.03 24.97 11.12
N GLU A 16 -4.48 23.71 11.09
CA GLU A 16 -4.16 22.80 9.99
C GLU A 16 -4.90 23.27 8.75
N LYS A 17 -4.14 23.72 7.74
CA LYS A 17 -4.70 24.17 6.46
C LYS A 17 -4.91 22.99 5.53
N MET A 18 -5.83 23.12 4.59
CA MET A 18 -6.04 22.12 3.54
C MET A 18 -4.75 21.81 2.75
N SER A 19 -3.86 22.80 2.59
CA SER A 19 -2.53 22.62 1.99
C SER A 19 -1.68 21.61 2.76
N ASP A 20 -1.72 21.66 4.09
CA ASP A 20 -0.91 20.84 4.98
C ASP A 20 -1.42 19.39 4.97
N LEU A 21 -2.74 19.21 4.81
CA LEU A 21 -3.35 17.90 4.60
C LEU A 21 -2.90 17.27 3.29
N VAL A 22 -2.87 18.06 2.20
CA VAL A 22 -2.39 17.59 0.89
C VAL A 22 -0.92 17.20 0.99
N SER A 23 -0.07 18.02 1.63
CA SER A 23 1.34 17.67 1.86
C SER A 23 1.50 16.40 2.70
N THR A 24 0.74 16.27 3.78
CA THR A 24 0.74 15.07 4.63
C THR A 24 0.40 13.83 3.82
N MET A 25 -0.58 13.92 2.92
CA MET A 25 -0.96 12.82 2.03
C MET A 25 0.15 12.42 1.05
N VAL A 26 0.93 13.39 0.55
CA VAL A 26 2.09 13.14 -0.32
C VAL A 26 3.25 12.51 0.46
N GLU A 27 3.44 12.92 1.72
CA GLU A 27 4.53 12.44 2.57
C GLU A 27 4.31 11.01 3.12
N LEU A 28 3.08 10.50 3.09
CA LEU A 28 2.71 9.16 3.55
C LEU A 28 3.26 8.03 2.63
N LYS A 29 4.56 7.76 2.76
CA LYS A 29 5.27 6.71 1.98
C LYS A 29 4.82 5.28 2.28
N ASN A 30 4.19 5.06 3.43
CA ASN A 30 3.79 3.72 3.91
C ASN A 30 2.40 3.28 3.42
N CYS A 31 1.60 4.18 2.84
CA CYS A 31 0.29 3.85 2.29
C CYS A 31 0.35 3.89 0.76
N ALA A 32 -0.06 2.80 0.09
CA ALA A 32 -0.01 2.72 -1.36
C ALA A 32 -1.09 3.59 -2.04
N THR A 33 -2.25 3.71 -1.40
CA THR A 33 -3.41 4.43 -1.94
C THR A 33 -4.19 5.10 -0.80
N PRO A 34 -3.63 6.16 -0.19
CA PRO A 34 -4.31 6.82 0.92
C PRO A 34 -5.61 7.48 0.45
N VAL A 35 -6.64 7.41 1.29
CA VAL A 35 -7.95 8.02 1.02
C VAL A 35 -8.19 9.13 2.04
N LEU A 36 -8.38 10.36 1.55
CA LEU A 36 -8.77 11.49 2.38
C LEU A 36 -10.30 11.53 2.45
N ARG A 37 -10.86 11.28 3.62
CA ARG A 37 -12.27 11.53 3.89
C ARG A 37 -12.40 12.93 4.49
N ILE A 38 -13.24 13.77 3.89
CA ILE A 38 -13.53 15.12 4.39
C ILE A 38 -15.03 15.23 4.62
N ASN A 39 -15.40 15.84 5.73
CA ASN A 39 -16.77 16.20 6.05
C ASN A 39 -16.79 17.67 6.49
N ASP A 40 -17.46 18.51 5.73
CA ASP A 40 -17.71 19.88 6.15
C ASP A 40 -18.64 19.88 7.37
N GLN A 41 -18.41 20.79 8.32
CA GLN A 41 -19.28 20.97 9.48
C GLN A 41 -20.43 21.94 9.20
N ASN A 42 -20.22 22.88 8.27
CA ASN A 42 -21.16 23.95 7.95
C ASN A 42 -22.05 23.62 6.76
N SER A 43 -21.56 22.80 5.84
CA SER A 43 -22.36 22.25 4.74
C SER A 43 -22.45 20.74 4.88
N ASP A 44 -23.55 20.13 4.42
CA ASP A 44 -23.71 18.66 4.34
C ASP A 44 -22.78 18.02 3.28
N LEU A 45 -21.70 18.69 2.91
CA LEU A 45 -20.75 18.26 1.90
C LEU A 45 -19.73 17.31 2.53
N SER A 46 -19.95 16.03 2.28
CA SER A 46 -19.03 14.96 2.65
C SER A 46 -18.48 14.28 1.41
N GLY A 47 -17.25 13.79 1.47
CA GLY A 47 -16.66 13.08 0.35
C GLY A 47 -15.35 12.40 0.66
N ARG A 48 -14.81 11.75 -0.38
CA ARG A 48 -13.60 10.95 -0.34
C ARG A 48 -12.73 11.30 -1.54
N ILE A 49 -11.44 11.54 -1.31
CA ILE A 49 -10.42 11.80 -2.33
C ILE A 49 -9.38 10.68 -2.26
N LEU A 50 -9.06 10.08 -3.41
CA LEU A 50 -8.08 9.01 -3.53
C LEU A 50 -6.75 9.56 -4.04
N PHE A 51 -5.68 9.26 -3.32
CA PHE A 51 -4.31 9.61 -3.67
C PHE A 51 -3.52 8.36 -4.11
N SER A 52 -2.52 8.60 -4.93
CA SER A 52 -1.49 7.64 -5.32
C SER A 52 -0.21 7.89 -4.51
N GLN A 53 0.56 6.83 -4.25
CA GLN A 53 1.86 6.87 -3.58
C GLN A 53 2.90 7.84 -4.22
N GLY A 54 2.64 8.30 -5.45
CA GLY A 54 3.48 9.28 -6.16
C GLY A 54 3.05 10.74 -6.01
N GLY A 55 2.12 11.07 -5.09
CA GLY A 55 1.64 12.44 -4.93
C GLY A 55 0.67 12.88 -6.04
N PHE A 56 -0.14 11.95 -6.54
CA PHE A 56 -1.18 12.25 -7.53
C PHE A 56 -2.57 11.99 -6.98
N ILE A 57 -3.52 12.86 -7.32
CA ILE A 57 -4.94 12.63 -7.05
C ILE A 57 -5.52 11.79 -8.20
N LEU A 58 -6.01 10.61 -7.87
CA LEU A 58 -6.58 9.66 -8.84
C LEU A 58 -8.07 9.90 -9.07
N GLY A 59 -8.77 10.45 -8.09
CA GLY A 59 -10.19 10.77 -8.18
C GLY A 59 -10.79 11.19 -6.85
N ALA A 60 -12.01 11.70 -6.91
CA ALA A 60 -12.80 12.01 -5.72
C ALA A 60 -14.27 11.69 -5.97
N LYS A 61 -15.02 11.50 -4.89
CA LYS A 61 -16.46 11.26 -4.90
C LYS A 61 -17.13 11.94 -3.72
N LEU A 62 -18.22 12.67 -3.98
CA LEU A 62 -19.10 13.20 -2.95
C LEU A 62 -20.06 12.12 -2.44
N GLY A 63 -20.28 12.11 -1.12
CA GLY A 63 -21.13 11.13 -0.44
C GLY A 63 -22.61 11.34 -0.72
N MET A 64 -23.09 12.59 -0.69
CA MET A 64 -24.52 12.90 -0.80
C MET A 64 -25.02 12.98 -2.24
N THR A 65 -24.32 13.72 -3.10
CA THR A 65 -24.74 13.95 -4.50
C THR A 65 -24.25 12.87 -5.45
N GLY A 66 -23.28 12.05 -5.03
CA GLY A 66 -22.65 11.03 -5.87
C GLY A 66 -21.77 11.58 -6.99
N GLU A 67 -21.61 12.91 -7.09
CA GLU A 67 -20.71 13.56 -8.04
C GLU A 67 -19.29 13.03 -7.88
N SER A 68 -18.61 12.82 -9.00
CA SER A 68 -17.29 12.24 -9.06
C SER A 68 -16.39 13.02 -9.99
N GLY A 69 -15.09 13.06 -9.68
CA GLY A 69 -14.08 13.58 -10.60
C GLY A 69 -13.50 14.90 -10.13
N TYR A 70 -13.07 15.73 -11.08
CA TYR A 70 -12.42 17.00 -10.76
C TYR A 70 -13.36 17.96 -10.02
N GLU A 71 -14.64 18.00 -10.37
CA GLU A 71 -15.62 18.84 -9.67
C GLU A 71 -15.75 18.47 -8.20
N ALA A 72 -15.75 17.17 -7.89
CA ALA A 72 -15.77 16.67 -6.51
C ALA A 72 -14.47 17.04 -5.77
N VAL A 73 -13.30 16.92 -6.42
CA VAL A 73 -12.01 17.37 -5.85
C VAL A 73 -12.09 18.86 -5.50
N ARG A 74 -12.57 19.69 -6.43
CA ARG A 74 -12.65 21.14 -6.27
C ARG A 74 -13.56 21.54 -5.11
N LYS A 75 -14.74 20.91 -5.00
CA LYS A 75 -15.69 21.15 -3.92
C LYS A 75 -15.15 20.71 -2.56
N LEU A 76 -14.47 19.55 -2.49
CA LEU A 76 -13.93 19.02 -1.24
C LEU A 76 -12.71 19.78 -0.73
N LEU A 77 -11.81 20.19 -1.63
CA LEU A 77 -10.62 20.97 -1.26
C LEU A 77 -10.91 22.44 -0.99
N ALA A 78 -12.09 22.94 -1.38
CA ALA A 78 -12.57 24.28 -1.03
C ALA A 78 -13.16 24.37 0.39
N ILE A 79 -13.26 23.26 1.14
CA ILE A 79 -13.76 23.27 2.51
C ILE A 79 -12.73 23.96 3.43
N GLU A 80 -13.15 25.04 4.08
CA GLU A 80 -12.32 25.80 5.01
C GLU A 80 -12.41 25.28 6.46
N VAL A 81 -13.58 24.75 6.86
CA VAL A 81 -13.82 24.23 8.21
C VAL A 81 -14.49 22.86 8.11
N GLY A 82 -13.90 21.84 8.72
CA GLY A 82 -14.41 20.48 8.55
C GLY A 82 -13.64 19.44 9.36
N ASN A 83 -14.20 18.23 9.45
CA ASN A 83 -13.50 17.07 9.99
C ASN A 83 -12.85 16.30 8.84
N TYR A 84 -11.64 15.81 9.05
CA TYR A 84 -10.98 14.95 8.07
C TYR A 84 -10.45 13.66 8.70
N ALA A 85 -10.32 12.63 7.88
CA ALA A 85 -9.66 11.39 8.25
C ALA A 85 -8.87 10.85 7.07
N ILE A 86 -7.62 10.49 7.29
CA ILE A 86 -6.76 9.80 6.35
C ILE A 86 -6.92 8.30 6.59
N LEU A 87 -7.38 7.59 5.58
CA LEU A 87 -7.69 6.17 5.64
C LEU A 87 -6.69 5.36 4.82
N ASP A 88 -6.23 4.23 5.37
CA ASP A 88 -5.57 3.18 4.61
C ASP A 88 -6.61 2.13 4.18
N PRO A 89 -6.86 1.97 2.87
CA PRO A 89 -7.74 0.91 2.39
C PRO A 89 -7.18 -0.50 2.59
N ALA A 90 -5.94 -0.68 3.09
CA ALA A 90 -5.34 -1.96 3.46
C ALA A 90 -5.48 -3.03 2.36
N ARG A 91 -5.22 -2.63 1.10
CA ARG A 91 -5.36 -3.43 -0.14
C ARG A 91 -6.80 -3.73 -0.59
N LYS A 92 -7.83 -3.10 -0.01
CA LYS A 92 -9.18 -3.17 -0.58
C LYS A 92 -9.21 -2.42 -1.92
N PRO A 93 -9.89 -2.96 -2.94
CA PRO A 93 -10.02 -2.28 -4.22
C PRO A 93 -10.81 -0.98 -4.05
N THR A 94 -10.19 0.15 -4.39
CA THR A 94 -10.79 1.49 -4.43
C THR A 94 -11.21 1.87 -5.85
N THR A 95 -11.73 0.89 -6.61
CA THR A 95 -12.11 1.06 -8.02
C THR A 95 -13.21 2.09 -8.22
N GLU A 96 -14.09 2.27 -7.24
CA GLU A 96 -15.16 3.28 -7.27
C GLU A 96 -14.65 4.73 -7.19
N LEU A 97 -13.42 4.93 -6.70
CA LEU A 97 -12.79 6.24 -6.55
C LEU A 97 -11.73 6.51 -7.61
N ASN A 98 -11.17 5.47 -8.20
CA ASN A 98 -10.13 5.59 -9.22
C ASN A 98 -10.73 5.98 -10.57
N GLN A 99 -10.67 7.27 -10.88
CA GLN A 99 -11.15 7.85 -12.14
C GLN A 99 -10.00 8.24 -13.08
N ALA A 100 -8.76 7.88 -12.72
CA ALA A 100 -7.55 8.18 -13.48
C ALA A 100 -7.42 9.68 -13.86
N LEU A 101 -7.69 10.59 -12.93
CA LEU A 101 -7.53 12.04 -13.17
C LEU A 101 -6.06 12.47 -13.32
N TRP A 102 -5.15 11.86 -12.53
CA TRP A 102 -3.71 12.16 -12.52
C TRP A 102 -3.37 13.64 -12.28
N LEU A 103 -4.01 14.25 -11.27
CA LEU A 103 -3.71 15.63 -10.87
C LEU A 103 -2.47 15.62 -9.96
N SER A 104 -1.47 16.44 -10.27
CA SER A 104 -0.30 16.60 -9.39
C SER A 104 -0.71 17.28 -8.08
N ALA A 105 -0.44 16.62 -6.94
CA ALA A 105 -0.74 17.18 -5.63
C ALA A 105 0.04 18.47 -5.37
N ASP A 106 1.27 18.59 -5.89
CA ASP A 106 2.09 19.80 -5.75
C ASP A 106 1.45 20.98 -6.50
N ARG A 107 0.93 20.76 -7.71
CA ARG A 107 0.23 21.80 -8.48
C ARG A 107 -1.10 22.17 -7.85
N VAL A 108 -1.83 21.17 -7.33
CA VAL A 108 -3.08 21.39 -6.59
C VAL A 108 -2.81 22.21 -5.34
N GLN A 109 -1.77 21.88 -4.57
CA GLN A 109 -1.38 22.62 -3.37
C GLN A 109 -1.04 24.07 -3.69
N ALA A 110 -0.30 24.33 -4.77
CA ALA A 110 0.04 25.69 -5.20
C ALA A 110 -1.17 26.52 -5.65
N ALA A 111 -2.25 25.84 -6.09
CA ALA A 111 -3.47 26.48 -6.56
C ALA A 111 -4.54 26.65 -5.45
N LEU A 112 -4.32 26.12 -4.23
CA LEU A 112 -5.26 26.31 -3.12
C LEU A 112 -5.18 27.74 -2.56
N PRO A 113 -6.31 28.33 -2.14
CA PRO A 113 -7.66 27.74 -2.06
C PRO A 113 -8.47 27.83 -3.37
N HIS A 114 -8.01 28.57 -4.38
CA HIS A 114 -8.75 28.85 -5.61
C HIS A 114 -8.30 27.98 -6.78
N LEU A 115 -8.82 26.76 -6.82
CA LEU A 115 -8.55 25.83 -7.91
C LEU A 115 -9.19 26.30 -9.24
N PRO A 116 -8.50 26.12 -10.40
CA PRO A 116 -9.01 26.50 -11.71
C PRO A 116 -10.30 25.76 -12.08
N GLN A 117 -11.10 26.33 -12.98
CA GLN A 117 -12.34 25.68 -13.44
C GLN A 117 -12.07 24.43 -14.28
N SER A 118 -10.98 24.41 -15.05
CA SER A 118 -10.53 23.25 -15.82
C SER A 118 -9.34 22.54 -15.14
N PRO A 119 -9.23 21.21 -15.26
CA PRO A 119 -8.13 20.44 -14.69
C PRO A 119 -6.84 20.51 -15.53
N ASP A 120 -6.86 21.07 -16.74
CA ASP A 120 -5.77 20.97 -17.73
C ASP A 120 -4.42 21.48 -17.24
N SER A 121 -4.41 22.52 -16.39
CA SER A 121 -3.18 23.07 -15.81
C SER A 121 -2.59 22.21 -14.66
N LEU A 122 -3.42 21.36 -14.06
CA LEU A 122 -3.10 20.54 -12.89
C LEU A 122 -2.76 19.09 -13.23
N ILE A 123 -3.16 18.63 -14.41
CA ILE A 123 -2.83 17.30 -14.91
C ILE A 123 -1.34 17.29 -15.25
N ASP A 124 -0.63 16.36 -14.62
CA ASP A 124 0.70 15.96 -15.07
C ASP A 124 0.54 14.57 -15.65
N LYS A 125 0.19 14.53 -16.95
CA LYS A 125 0.08 13.25 -17.65
C LYS A 125 1.47 12.63 -17.62
N PRO A 126 1.64 11.39 -17.16
CA PRO A 126 2.89 10.69 -17.37
C PRO A 126 3.10 10.61 -18.88
N ASP A 127 4.21 11.16 -19.37
CA ASP A 127 4.59 11.06 -20.78
C ASP A 127 4.45 9.60 -21.22
N SER A 128 3.79 9.42 -22.35
CA SER A 128 3.57 8.09 -22.96
C SER A 128 4.88 7.46 -23.46
N ASP A 129 5.99 8.18 -23.34
CA ASP A 129 7.30 7.81 -23.81
C ASP A 129 8.08 7.02 -22.75
N GLY A 130 7.82 5.71 -22.75
CA GLY A 130 8.84 4.68 -22.56
C GLY A 130 9.39 4.41 -21.15
N ASN A 131 9.23 5.28 -20.15
CA ASN A 131 9.83 5.05 -18.83
C ASN A 131 8.90 4.30 -17.87
N GLN A 132 8.57 3.06 -18.25
CA GLN A 132 7.71 2.10 -17.54
C GLN A 132 8.34 1.51 -16.26
N ALA A 133 9.26 2.22 -15.59
CA ALA A 133 10.06 1.68 -14.49
C ALA A 133 9.53 2.03 -13.08
N ALA A 134 8.47 2.84 -12.94
CA ALA A 134 8.08 3.40 -11.64
C ALA A 134 6.62 3.17 -11.20
N TYR A 135 5.84 2.30 -11.86
CA TYR A 135 4.47 2.02 -11.42
C TYR A 135 4.21 0.52 -11.27
N PRO A 136 3.66 0.05 -10.13
CA PRO A 136 3.23 -1.33 -9.98
C PRO A 136 1.97 -1.54 -10.83
N ARG A 137 2.17 -1.84 -12.11
CA ARG A 137 1.15 -2.46 -12.96
C ARG A 137 0.67 -3.70 -12.22
N SER A 138 -0.61 -3.75 -11.88
CA SER A 138 -1.23 -4.95 -11.34
C SER A 138 -0.92 -6.12 -12.29
N LYS A 139 -0.15 -7.10 -11.79
CA LYS A 139 0.07 -8.37 -12.48
C LYS A 139 -1.24 -9.16 -12.43
N THR A 140 -2.18 -8.76 -13.25
CA THR A 140 -3.29 -9.61 -13.69
C THR A 140 -3.02 -9.86 -15.15
N GLY A 141 -2.77 -11.13 -15.50
CA GLY A 141 -2.32 -11.59 -16.82
C GLY A 141 -3.37 -11.44 -17.92
N GLN A 142 -3.88 -10.24 -18.13
CA GLN A 142 -4.74 -9.89 -19.24
C GLN A 142 -3.86 -9.21 -20.30
N ILE A 143 -3.58 -9.95 -21.37
CA ILE A 143 -2.94 -9.43 -22.57
C ILE A 143 -4.00 -8.54 -23.23
N ASP A 144 -3.77 -7.23 -23.24
CA ASP A 144 -4.63 -6.27 -23.92
C ASP A 144 -4.32 -6.31 -25.43
N LEU A 145 -5.14 -7.04 -26.19
CA LEU A 145 -5.03 -7.17 -27.65
C LEU A 145 -5.53 -5.93 -28.41
N ALA A 146 -6.11 -4.92 -27.74
CA ALA A 146 -6.67 -3.75 -28.42
C ALA A 146 -5.59 -2.91 -29.14
N GLY A 147 -4.36 -2.86 -28.61
CA GLY A 147 -3.26 -2.10 -29.19
C GLY A 147 -2.67 -2.70 -30.47
N GLN A 148 -2.79 -4.01 -30.71
CA GLN A 148 -2.22 -4.64 -31.91
C GLN A 148 -3.13 -4.58 -33.13
N ILE A 149 -4.45 -4.50 -32.95
CA ILE A 149 -5.40 -4.45 -34.08
C ILE A 149 -5.43 -3.05 -34.70
N ALA A 150 -5.25 -1.99 -33.91
CA ALA A 150 -5.17 -0.61 -34.41
C ALA A 150 -3.94 -0.34 -35.31
N ALA A 151 -2.88 -1.16 -35.19
CA ALA A 151 -1.68 -1.06 -36.02
C ALA A 151 -1.80 -1.78 -37.38
N MET A 152 -2.85 -2.58 -37.61
CA MET A 152 -3.02 -3.35 -38.85
C MET A 152 -4.06 -2.78 -39.83
N THR A 153 -4.78 -1.71 -39.47
CA THR A 153 -5.86 -1.15 -40.30
C THR A 153 -5.59 0.25 -40.86
N SER A 154 -4.39 0.80 -40.70
CA SER A 154 -4.04 2.08 -41.35
C SER A 154 -3.51 1.85 -42.78
N PRO A 155 -4.13 2.45 -43.82
CA PRO A 155 -3.66 2.32 -45.19
C PRO A 155 -2.33 3.06 -45.38
N LYS A 156 -1.34 2.34 -45.90
CA LYS A 156 -0.02 2.85 -46.29
C LYS A 156 -0.16 4.02 -47.27
N SER A 157 0.45 5.15 -46.95
CA SER A 157 0.68 6.25 -47.89
C SER A 157 2.15 6.25 -48.31
N ASP A 158 2.38 6.24 -49.62
CA ASP A 158 3.66 6.08 -50.30
C ASP A 158 4.55 7.33 -50.19
N SER A 159 5.09 7.62 -49.01
CA SER A 159 6.07 8.71 -48.83
C SER A 159 7.35 8.29 -48.09
N GLU A 160 7.54 6.99 -47.87
CA GLU A 160 8.57 6.44 -46.99
C GLU A 160 9.90 6.06 -47.67
N ILE A 161 10.15 6.49 -48.91
CA ILE A 161 11.39 6.11 -49.65
C ILE A 161 12.36 7.29 -49.86
N GLU A 162 11.97 8.55 -49.65
CA GLU A 162 12.83 9.69 -50.02
C GLU A 162 13.60 10.36 -48.85
N ALA A 163 13.32 10.00 -47.60
CA ALA A 163 14.01 10.57 -46.43
C ALA A 163 15.25 9.78 -45.98
N LEU A 164 15.60 8.67 -46.66
CA LEU A 164 16.74 7.81 -46.28
C LEU A 164 18.11 8.28 -46.83
N MET A 165 18.17 9.40 -47.57
CA MET A 165 19.42 9.95 -48.10
C MET A 165 19.56 11.45 -47.86
N LYS A 166 19.82 11.85 -46.61
CA LYS A 166 20.59 13.08 -46.37
C LYS A 166 21.30 13.03 -45.02
N GLY A 167 22.60 12.77 -45.08
CA GLY A 167 23.47 12.86 -43.92
C GLY A 167 23.44 14.24 -43.28
N ARG A 168 23.47 14.26 -41.94
CA ARG A 168 23.93 15.43 -41.20
C ARG A 168 24.69 14.97 -39.96
N SER A 169 25.92 15.47 -39.89
CA SER A 169 26.96 15.23 -38.91
C SER A 169 26.81 16.11 -37.66
N GLY A 170 27.02 15.49 -36.49
CA GLY A 170 27.58 16.07 -35.27
C GLY A 170 26.61 16.65 -34.21
N PRO A 171 27.00 16.75 -32.93
CA PRO A 171 27.89 15.90 -32.14
C PRO A 171 27.19 15.32 -30.89
N GLU A 172 27.70 14.16 -30.47
CA GLU A 172 27.29 13.38 -29.31
C GLU A 172 27.69 14.09 -28.00
N GLN A 173 26.71 14.68 -27.31
CA GLN A 173 26.92 15.22 -25.97
C GLN A 173 26.82 14.09 -24.95
N ARG A 174 27.93 13.37 -24.76
CA ARG A 174 28.17 12.53 -23.57
C ARG A 174 28.00 13.41 -22.32
N GLN A 175 26.89 13.23 -21.61
CA GLN A 175 26.79 13.67 -20.23
C GLN A 175 27.06 12.48 -19.32
N THR A 176 28.35 12.23 -19.08
CA THR A 176 28.82 11.47 -17.93
C THR A 176 28.65 12.34 -16.69
N THR A 177 27.59 12.14 -15.90
CA THR A 177 27.57 12.63 -14.52
C THR A 177 28.06 11.53 -13.60
N ALA A 178 29.12 11.89 -12.89
CA ALA A 178 29.89 11.01 -12.03
C ALA A 178 29.08 10.47 -10.85
N ALA A 179 29.41 9.22 -10.52
CA ALA A 179 29.10 8.60 -9.25
C ALA A 179 29.73 9.39 -8.09
N ASN A 180 28.93 9.66 -7.05
CA ASN A 180 29.24 9.45 -5.63
C ASN A 180 28.27 10.26 -4.76
N SER A 181 27.03 9.80 -4.65
CA SER A 181 26.29 9.99 -3.41
C SER A 181 25.92 8.61 -2.90
N ALA A 182 26.39 8.29 -1.69
CA ALA A 182 25.96 7.11 -0.95
C ALA A 182 24.50 7.32 -0.48
N SER A 183 23.59 7.50 -1.44
CA SER A 183 22.17 7.37 -1.17
C SER A 183 21.96 5.94 -0.71
N ARG A 184 21.52 5.76 0.54
CA ARG A 184 21.00 4.49 1.05
C ARG A 184 19.77 4.14 0.21
N ARG A 185 19.98 3.66 -1.01
CA ARG A 185 18.94 3.13 -1.87
C ARG A 185 18.38 1.94 -1.12
N TYR A 186 17.14 2.09 -0.68
CA TYR A 186 16.39 1.04 -0.01
C TYR A 186 16.38 -0.19 -0.93
N ASN A 187 17.21 -1.18 -0.60
CA ASN A 187 17.28 -2.42 -1.36
C ASN A 187 16.11 -3.30 -0.91
N GLN A 188 15.02 -3.22 -1.67
CA GLN A 188 13.77 -3.95 -1.41
C GLN A 188 13.99 -5.47 -1.32
N SER A 189 15.02 -6.00 -2.00
CA SER A 189 15.40 -7.42 -1.90
C SER A 189 15.89 -7.78 -0.50
N ASN A 190 16.81 -6.98 0.06
CA ASN A 190 17.34 -7.19 1.41
C ASN A 190 16.25 -7.09 2.48
N TRP A 191 15.25 -6.21 2.30
CA TRP A 191 14.16 -6.10 3.26
C TRP A 191 13.22 -7.32 3.24
N ARG A 192 12.98 -7.92 2.07
CA ARG A 192 12.23 -9.18 1.97
C ARG A 192 12.98 -10.32 2.64
N LEU A 193 14.30 -10.38 2.45
CA LEU A 193 15.15 -11.38 3.11
C LEU A 193 15.13 -11.21 4.63
N ILE A 194 15.27 -9.98 5.15
CA ILE A 194 15.21 -9.70 6.58
C ILE A 194 13.84 -10.12 7.15
N LYS A 195 12.73 -9.78 6.49
CA LYS A 195 11.39 -10.23 6.92
C LYS A 195 11.27 -11.74 6.94
N PHE A 196 11.79 -12.43 5.93
CA PHE A 196 11.78 -13.89 5.86
C PHE A 196 12.59 -14.52 7.00
N VAL A 197 13.80 -14.02 7.24
CA VAL A 197 14.66 -14.50 8.34
C VAL A 197 14.01 -14.26 9.70
N LEU A 198 13.37 -13.11 9.90
CA LEU A 198 12.71 -12.78 11.15
C LEU A 198 11.48 -13.67 11.38
N GLN A 199 10.68 -13.91 10.33
CA GLN A 199 9.51 -14.79 10.38
C GLN A 199 9.91 -16.25 10.64
N MET A 200 10.93 -16.76 9.94
CA MET A 200 11.43 -18.12 10.13
C MET A 200 12.10 -18.29 11.49
N GLY A 201 12.86 -17.28 11.96
CA GLY A 201 13.46 -17.29 13.29
C GLY A 201 12.41 -17.33 14.41
N LEU A 202 11.35 -16.52 14.30
CA LEU A 202 10.23 -16.57 15.23
C LEU A 202 9.51 -17.93 15.19
N GLY A 203 9.24 -18.46 13.99
CA GLY A 203 8.57 -19.75 13.83
C GLY A 203 9.38 -20.90 14.43
N LEU A 204 10.67 -21.00 14.10
CA LEU A 204 11.57 -22.02 14.63
C LEU A 204 11.81 -21.85 16.13
N GLY A 205 11.91 -20.61 16.62
CA GLY A 205 12.02 -20.31 18.05
C GLY A 205 10.76 -20.76 18.81
N LEU A 206 9.57 -20.50 18.27
CA LEU A 206 8.31 -20.97 18.84
C LEU A 206 8.24 -22.50 18.87
N CYS A 207 8.64 -23.17 17.79
CA CYS A 207 8.71 -24.63 17.73
C CYS A 207 9.71 -25.22 18.74
N TYR A 208 10.90 -24.63 18.86
CA TYR A 208 11.92 -25.06 19.83
C TYR A 208 11.44 -24.87 21.27
N LEU A 209 10.79 -23.74 21.56
CA LEU A 209 10.21 -23.47 22.86
C LEU A 209 9.07 -24.45 23.20
N MET A 210 8.20 -24.76 22.24
CA MET A 210 7.16 -25.80 22.41
C MET A 210 7.75 -27.18 22.70
N MET A 211 8.90 -27.52 22.13
CA MET A 211 9.55 -28.81 22.37
C MET A 211 10.30 -28.90 23.71
N THR A 212 10.68 -27.77 24.32
CA THR A 212 11.63 -27.77 25.46
C THR A 212 10.99 -27.54 26.83
N ASN A 213 9.78 -26.98 26.93
CA ASN A 213 9.04 -26.93 28.20
C ASN A 213 7.52 -26.66 28.04
N SER A 214 6.72 -27.73 28.05
CA SER A 214 5.31 -27.71 27.61
C SER A 214 4.32 -27.05 28.57
N SER A 215 4.56 -26.99 29.89
CA SER A 215 3.56 -26.49 30.86
C SER A 215 3.74 -25.00 31.19
N ALA A 216 4.93 -24.58 31.62
CA ALA A 216 5.20 -23.19 32.00
C ALA A 216 5.05 -22.19 30.83
N MET A 217 5.21 -22.69 29.60
CA MET A 217 5.15 -21.86 28.40
C MET A 217 3.73 -21.68 27.86
N TRP A 218 2.83 -22.64 28.11
CA TRP A 218 1.41 -22.47 27.83
C TRP A 218 0.85 -21.29 28.62
N ASP A 219 1.15 -21.23 29.92
CA ASP A 219 0.78 -20.10 30.77
C ASP A 219 1.34 -18.76 30.27
N GLY A 220 2.59 -18.75 29.76
CA GLY A 220 3.20 -17.57 29.16
C GLY A 220 2.50 -17.13 27.87
N THR A 221 2.14 -18.09 27.01
CA THR A 221 1.49 -17.84 25.72
C THR A 221 0.06 -17.33 25.93
N VAL A 222 -0.68 -17.91 26.87
CA VAL A 222 -2.02 -17.46 27.27
C VAL A 222 -1.95 -16.03 27.81
N LYS A 223 -0.97 -15.71 28.67
CA LYS A 223 -0.77 -14.34 29.17
C LYS A 223 -0.46 -13.32 28.07
N ILE A 224 0.40 -13.68 27.12
CA ILE A 224 0.73 -12.81 25.98
C ILE A 224 -0.51 -12.60 25.11
N CYS A 225 -1.22 -13.66 24.72
CA CYS A 225 -2.42 -13.52 23.90
C CYS A 225 -3.53 -12.70 24.59
N LYS A 226 -3.70 -12.87 25.91
CA LYS A 226 -4.62 -12.05 26.71
C LYS A 226 -4.24 -10.57 26.72
N SER A 227 -2.95 -10.24 26.74
CA SER A 227 -2.47 -8.85 26.62
C SER A 227 -2.77 -8.20 25.26
N PHE A 228 -2.98 -9.01 24.22
CA PHE A 228 -3.42 -8.56 22.90
C PHE A 228 -4.95 -8.65 22.69
N GLY A 229 -5.72 -8.95 23.73
CA GLY A 229 -7.18 -9.04 23.67
C GLY A 229 -7.72 -10.32 23.04
N PHE A 230 -6.87 -11.33 22.81
CA PHE A 230 -7.29 -12.63 22.31
C PHE A 230 -7.56 -13.59 23.47
N ASP A 231 -8.82 -14.01 23.60
CA ASP A 231 -9.23 -14.99 24.61
C ASP A 231 -9.03 -16.42 24.07
N VAL A 232 -7.84 -16.96 24.30
CA VAL A 232 -7.41 -18.27 23.76
C VAL A 232 -8.04 -19.44 24.52
N GLU A 233 -8.46 -19.22 25.76
CA GLU A 233 -9.04 -20.26 26.63
C GLU A 233 -10.40 -20.75 26.12
N ASN A 234 -11.16 -19.88 25.43
CA ASN A 234 -12.49 -20.20 24.91
C ASN A 234 -12.49 -20.64 23.42
N ASN A 235 -11.33 -20.70 22.77
CA ASN A 235 -11.25 -21.03 21.35
C ASN A 235 -11.12 -22.55 21.15
N ALA A 236 -12.16 -23.17 20.57
CA ALA A 236 -12.24 -24.62 20.34
C ALA A 236 -11.06 -25.21 19.53
N LEU A 237 -10.41 -24.38 18.70
CA LEU A 237 -9.25 -24.78 17.91
C LEU A 237 -8.00 -24.97 18.79
N PHE A 238 -7.88 -24.18 19.85
CA PHE A 238 -6.74 -24.21 20.78
C PHE A 238 -6.90 -25.28 21.86
N SER A 239 -8.11 -25.52 22.36
CA SER A 239 -8.38 -26.62 23.31
C SER A 239 -8.14 -28.00 22.68
N GLY A 240 -8.48 -28.16 21.40
CA GLY A 240 -8.15 -29.36 20.62
C GLY A 240 -6.64 -29.55 20.45
N PHE A 241 -5.90 -28.46 20.22
CA PHE A 241 -4.43 -28.49 20.10
C PHE A 241 -3.75 -28.86 21.42
N GLN A 242 -4.18 -28.28 22.55
CA GLN A 242 -3.66 -28.61 23.88
C GLN A 242 -3.86 -30.10 24.21
N SER A 243 -5.07 -30.61 23.97
CA SER A 243 -5.39 -32.02 24.21
C SER A 243 -4.53 -32.97 23.36
N SER A 244 -4.27 -32.59 22.11
CA SER A 244 -3.40 -33.35 21.19
C SER A 244 -1.94 -33.38 21.66
N MET A 245 -1.41 -32.22 22.10
CA MET A 245 -0.06 -32.09 22.67
C MET A 245 0.13 -32.92 23.94
N GLU A 246 -0.83 -32.85 24.87
CA GLU A 246 -0.76 -33.62 26.13
C GLU A 246 -0.78 -35.13 25.87
N ASN A 247 -1.62 -35.58 24.93
CA ASN A 247 -1.70 -36.99 24.55
C ASN A 247 -0.41 -37.46 23.87
N TRP A 248 0.16 -36.65 22.98
CA TRP A 248 1.44 -36.94 22.34
C TRP A 248 2.59 -37.04 23.36
N GLY A 249 2.65 -36.11 24.32
CA GLY A 249 3.63 -36.13 25.41
C GLY A 249 3.52 -37.38 26.29
N LYS A 250 2.30 -37.78 26.65
CA LYS A 250 2.03 -39.00 27.42
C LYS A 250 2.46 -40.27 26.66
N GLN A 251 2.17 -40.35 25.35
CA GLN A 251 2.59 -41.46 24.50
C GLN A 251 4.12 -41.57 24.41
N LYS A 252 4.82 -40.46 24.14
CA LYS A 252 6.29 -40.39 24.11
C LYS A 252 6.93 -40.80 25.43
N ALA A 253 6.35 -40.38 26.56
CA ALA A 253 6.85 -40.75 27.88
C ALA A 253 6.66 -42.25 28.18
N GLN A 254 5.55 -42.86 27.75
CA GLN A 254 5.32 -44.30 27.86
C GLN A 254 6.27 -45.10 26.97
N GLU A 255 6.50 -44.67 25.74
CA GLU A 255 7.44 -45.30 24.81
C GLU A 255 8.87 -45.32 25.38
N LEU A 256 9.31 -44.21 25.99
CA LEU A 256 10.61 -44.10 26.66
C LEU A 256 10.72 -45.04 27.89
N LYS A 257 9.64 -45.19 28.66
CA LYS A 257 9.61 -46.13 29.80
C LYS A 257 9.68 -47.59 29.32
N GLN A 258 8.94 -47.94 28.28
CA GLN A 258 8.98 -49.28 27.67
C GLN A 258 10.38 -49.60 27.11
N LYS A 259 11.01 -48.67 26.39
CA LYS A 259 12.39 -48.82 25.89
C LYS A 259 13.42 -48.99 27.02
N LYS A 260 13.27 -48.28 28.14
CA LYS A 260 14.15 -48.44 29.32
C LYS A 260 13.97 -49.80 30.00
N ASN A 261 12.73 -50.29 30.12
CA ASN A 261 12.47 -51.61 30.71
C ASN A 261 12.95 -52.75 29.81
N ALA A 262 12.76 -52.64 28.48
CA ALA A 262 13.28 -53.61 27.53
C ALA A 262 14.82 -53.72 27.56
N ARG A 263 15.53 -52.59 27.76
CA ARG A 263 16.99 -52.60 27.93
C ARG A 263 17.47 -53.20 29.26
N LYS A 264 16.65 -53.15 30.31
CA LYS A 264 16.98 -53.79 31.60
C LYS A 264 16.77 -55.30 31.59
N ASN A 265 15.83 -55.81 30.79
CA ASN A 265 15.55 -57.25 30.70
C ASN A 265 16.47 -58.00 29.73
N ASN A 266 17.26 -57.29 28.92
CA ASN A 266 18.21 -57.86 27.94
C ASN A 266 19.68 -57.80 28.43
N LYS A 267 19.90 -57.50 29.71
CA LYS A 267 21.19 -57.49 30.39
C LYS A 267 21.12 -58.46 31.57
#